data_AF-A0A845ASS4-F1
#
_entry.id   AF-A0A845ASS4-F1
#
_cell.length_a   1.000
_cell.length_b   1.000
_cell.length_c   1.000
_cell.angle_alpha   90.00
_cell.angle_beta   90.00
_cell.angle_gamma   90.00
#
_symmetry.space_group_name_H-M   'P 1'
#
loop_
_entity.id
_entity.type
_entity.pdbx_description
1 polymer ?
#
loop_
_entity_poly.entity_id
_entity_poly.type
_entity_poly.pdbx_seq_one_letter_code
_entity_poly.pdbx_strand_id
1 'polypeptide(L)'
;MQLALAYAPRTARNVHLALFALDTRLAQVVGRGSEPIVAQLKLAWWRDRFAEDRCQWPVGEPLLASLATWDADVSHLGRTVDGWEGLLSEDPLAAPVVTEFVEGRAQVWALASEAIGAGTESSKVQQAARQWAVADLAGNLHDASEKAEAIRSIRDLSLDPVVMPRALRPMAVLAAMGRRSLKRERPMMDGGRALFNAMRVGILGR
;
A
#
# COMPACT_ATOMS: atom_id res chain seq x y z
N MET A 1 -0.33 -9.06 -3.82
CA MET A 1 -0.47 -7.98 -4.84
C MET A 1 -0.63 -8.47 -6.28
N GLN A 2 0.09 -9.51 -6.74
CA GLN A 2 0.06 -9.95 -8.15
C GLN A 2 -1.34 -10.25 -8.72
N LEU A 3 -2.27 -10.79 -7.92
CA LEU A 3 -3.65 -11.02 -8.35
C LEU A 3 -4.39 -9.72 -8.71
N ALA A 4 -4.11 -8.61 -8.01
CA ALA A 4 -4.77 -7.33 -8.29
C ALA A 4 -4.29 -6.72 -9.62
N LEU A 5 -3.02 -6.92 -9.99
CA LEU A 5 -2.46 -6.47 -11.27
C LEU A 5 -3.14 -7.09 -12.50
N ALA A 6 -3.73 -8.28 -12.36
CA ALA A 6 -4.49 -8.91 -13.44
C ALA A 6 -5.70 -8.06 -13.87
N TYR A 7 -6.20 -7.19 -12.99
CA TYR A 7 -7.36 -6.32 -13.23
C TYR A 7 -6.98 -4.88 -13.60
N ALA A 8 -5.68 -4.56 -13.66
CA ALA A 8 -5.22 -3.24 -14.07
C ALA A 8 -5.47 -3.04 -15.59
N PRO A 9 -6.23 -1.99 -16.00
CA PRO A 9 -6.38 -1.69 -17.41
C PRO A 9 -5.04 -1.27 -18.01
N ARG A 10 -4.86 -1.49 -19.32
CA ARG A 10 -3.58 -1.22 -20.02
C ARG A 10 -3.07 0.20 -19.80
N THR A 11 -3.97 1.19 -19.78
CA THR A 11 -3.63 2.62 -19.60
C THR A 11 -3.09 2.95 -18.21
N ALA A 12 -3.52 2.22 -17.16
CA ALA A 12 -3.08 2.46 -15.79
C ALA A 12 -1.99 1.46 -15.33
N ARG A 13 -1.65 0.47 -16.17
CA ARG A 13 -0.83 -0.69 -15.78
C ARG A 13 0.55 -0.27 -15.28
N ASN A 14 1.19 0.71 -15.92
CA ASN A 14 2.53 1.17 -15.54
C ASN A 14 2.53 1.83 -14.15
N VAL A 15 1.51 2.64 -13.83
CA VAL A 15 1.37 3.26 -12.50
C VAL A 15 1.19 2.19 -11.43
N HIS A 16 0.29 1.20 -11.65
CA HIS A 16 0.09 0.10 -10.70
C HIS A 16 1.34 -0.76 -10.52
N LEU A 17 2.09 -1.02 -11.60
CA LEU A 17 3.35 -1.77 -11.54
C LEU A 17 4.40 -1.02 -10.72
N ALA A 18 4.58 0.28 -10.95
CA ALA A 18 5.52 1.11 -10.19
C ALA A 18 5.14 1.18 -8.71
N LEU A 19 3.85 1.38 -8.40
CA LEU A 19 3.34 1.42 -7.03
C LEU A 19 3.64 0.10 -6.28
N PHE A 20 3.37 -1.05 -6.90
CA PHE A 20 3.65 -2.34 -6.27
C PHE A 20 5.15 -2.66 -6.20
N ALA A 21 5.94 -2.22 -7.18
CA ALA A 21 7.38 -2.38 -7.14
C ALA A 21 8.00 -1.56 -6.00
N LEU A 22 7.51 -0.33 -5.77
CA LEU A 22 7.92 0.49 -4.63
C LEU A 22 7.59 -0.20 -3.29
N ASP A 23 6.33 -0.56 -3.09
CA ASP A 23 5.88 -1.24 -1.86
C ASP A 23 6.67 -2.53 -1.60
N THR A 24 6.88 -3.35 -2.64
CA THR A 24 7.68 -4.59 -2.54
C THR A 24 9.13 -4.32 -2.14
N ARG A 25 9.76 -3.28 -2.69
CA ARG A 25 11.14 -2.94 -2.35
C ARG A 25 11.26 -2.42 -0.92
N LEU A 26 10.34 -1.58 -0.47
CA LEU A 26 10.34 -1.10 0.91
C LEU A 26 10.10 -2.25 1.90
N ALA A 27 9.16 -3.15 1.59
CA ALA A 27 8.94 -4.36 2.37
C ALA A 27 10.19 -5.28 2.42
N GLN A 28 10.95 -5.39 1.33
CA GLN A 28 12.20 -6.15 1.31
C GLN A 28 13.30 -5.50 2.16
N VAL A 29 13.34 -4.18 2.23
CA VAL A 29 14.30 -3.47 3.09
C VAL A 29 13.99 -3.73 4.57
N VAL A 30 12.71 -3.75 4.95
CA VAL A 30 12.24 -3.98 6.33
C VAL A 30 12.13 -5.47 6.69
N GLY A 31 12.17 -6.36 5.70
CA GLY A 31 11.95 -7.80 5.88
C GLY A 31 12.98 -8.51 6.76
N ARG A 32 12.61 -9.73 7.21
CA ARG A 32 13.46 -10.57 8.05
C ARG A 32 14.81 -10.85 7.39
N GLY A 33 15.89 -10.59 8.13
CA GLY A 33 17.28 -10.80 7.68
C GLY A 33 18.02 -9.53 7.27
N SER A 34 17.36 -8.37 7.24
CA SER A 34 18.04 -7.09 7.11
C SER A 34 18.74 -6.70 8.42
N GLU A 35 20.00 -6.29 8.34
CA GLU A 35 20.67 -5.61 9.44
C GLU A 35 20.01 -4.24 9.68
N PRO A 36 19.56 -3.91 10.91
CA PRO A 36 18.76 -2.70 11.17
C PRO A 36 19.39 -1.40 10.65
N ILE A 37 20.70 -1.24 10.85
CA ILE A 37 21.45 -0.06 10.39
C ILE A 37 21.44 0.03 8.85
N VAL A 38 21.62 -1.11 8.17
CA VAL A 38 21.59 -1.16 6.70
C VAL A 38 20.18 -0.87 6.17
N ALA A 39 19.14 -1.34 6.86
CA ALA A 39 17.76 -1.04 6.50
C ALA A 39 17.46 0.46 6.61
N GLN A 40 17.86 1.10 7.72
CA GLN A 40 17.71 2.55 7.92
C GLN A 40 18.45 3.35 6.85
N LEU A 41 19.69 3.00 6.50
CA LEU A 41 20.45 3.68 5.44
C LEU A 41 19.73 3.59 4.08
N LYS A 42 19.15 2.44 3.74
CA LYS A 42 18.40 2.26 2.49
C LYS A 42 17.10 3.06 2.49
N LEU A 43 16.36 3.11 3.61
CA LEU A 43 15.13 3.90 3.71
C LEU A 43 15.44 5.41 3.69
N ALA A 44 16.50 5.84 4.37
CA ALA A 44 16.98 7.22 4.30
C ALA A 44 17.28 7.64 2.86
N TRP A 45 17.98 6.79 2.10
CA TRP A 45 18.21 7.05 0.68
C TRP A 45 16.90 7.23 -0.11
N TRP A 46 15.88 6.40 0.13
CA TRP A 46 14.57 6.58 -0.52
C TRP A 46 13.89 7.90 -0.14
N ARG A 47 13.93 8.28 1.15
CA ARG A 47 13.40 9.56 1.64
C ARG A 47 14.10 10.75 0.97
N ASP A 48 15.42 10.73 0.94
CA ASP A 48 16.23 11.78 0.34
C ASP A 48 15.91 11.92 -1.15
N ARG A 49 15.79 10.80 -1.89
CA ARG A 49 15.37 10.82 -3.29
C ARG A 49 14.00 11.46 -3.48
N PHE A 50 13.00 11.12 -2.67
CA PHE A 50 11.67 11.75 -2.80
C PHE A 50 11.63 13.21 -2.34
N ALA A 51 12.57 13.66 -1.51
CA ALA A 51 12.70 15.05 -1.11
C ALA A 51 13.40 15.93 -2.16
N GLU A 52 14.20 15.33 -3.04
CA GLU A 52 14.88 16.02 -4.15
C GLU A 52 13.95 16.26 -5.36
N ASP A 53 14.34 17.21 -6.21
CA ASP A 53 13.68 17.39 -7.50
C ASP A 53 13.87 16.13 -8.37
N ARG A 54 12.83 15.73 -9.10
CA ARG A 54 12.84 14.56 -10.00
C ARG A 54 13.96 14.62 -11.03
N CYS A 55 14.36 15.82 -11.46
CA CYS A 55 15.45 15.98 -12.42
C CYS A 55 16.82 15.62 -11.83
N GLN A 56 16.94 15.54 -10.50
CA GLN A 56 18.16 15.16 -9.78
C GLN A 56 18.22 13.66 -9.47
N TRP A 57 17.15 12.91 -9.74
CA TRP A 57 17.13 11.47 -9.47
C TRP A 57 18.19 10.72 -10.29
N PRO A 58 18.82 9.68 -9.70
CA PRO A 58 19.91 8.96 -10.35
C PRO A 58 19.46 8.31 -11.66
N VAL A 59 20.21 8.60 -12.72
CA VAL A 59 20.03 7.97 -14.03
C VAL A 59 20.37 6.49 -13.93
N GLY A 60 19.46 5.62 -14.37
CA GLY A 60 19.65 4.16 -14.39
C GLY A 60 18.85 3.40 -13.35
N GLU A 61 18.18 4.07 -12.41
CA GLU A 61 17.27 3.40 -11.47
C GLU A 61 15.87 3.25 -12.09
N PRO A 62 15.44 2.03 -12.53
CA PRO A 62 14.26 1.88 -13.38
C PRO A 62 12.95 2.23 -12.65
N LEU A 63 12.89 2.00 -11.34
CA LEU A 63 11.71 2.34 -10.56
C LEU A 63 11.55 3.86 -10.43
N LEU A 64 12.62 4.58 -10.12
CA LEU A 64 12.60 6.05 -10.07
C LEU A 64 12.25 6.63 -11.44
N ALA A 65 12.81 6.08 -12.52
CA ALA A 65 12.43 6.47 -13.88
C ALA A 65 10.93 6.27 -14.15
N SER A 66 10.34 5.15 -13.70
CA SER A 66 8.90 4.91 -13.84
C SER A 66 8.05 5.86 -12.97
N LEU A 67 8.46 6.14 -11.74
CA LEU A 67 7.77 7.05 -10.83
C LEU A 67 7.86 8.50 -11.33
N ALA A 68 8.97 8.89 -11.97
CA ALA A 68 9.15 10.23 -12.53
C ALA A 68 8.12 10.58 -13.60
N THR A 69 7.54 9.58 -14.28
CA THR A 69 6.48 9.76 -15.29
C THR A 69 5.10 10.06 -14.71
N TRP A 70 4.93 10.00 -13.38
CA TRP A 70 3.64 10.23 -12.75
C TRP A 70 3.25 11.71 -12.80
N ASP A 71 2.04 11.97 -13.29
CA ASP A 71 1.40 13.28 -13.26
C ASP A 71 0.71 13.52 -11.91
N ALA A 72 1.50 13.56 -10.84
CA ALA A 72 1.10 13.79 -9.46
C ALA A 72 2.33 14.27 -8.67
N ASP A 73 2.17 14.90 -7.51
CA ASP A 73 3.32 15.30 -6.67
C ASP A 73 3.97 14.09 -5.97
N VAL A 74 5.00 13.52 -6.61
CA VAL A 74 5.74 12.35 -6.11
C VAL A 74 6.59 12.63 -4.88
N SER A 75 6.77 13.89 -4.45
CA SER A 75 7.47 14.18 -3.19
C SER A 75 6.74 13.59 -1.98
N HIS A 76 5.41 13.46 -2.09
CA HIS A 76 4.58 12.83 -1.09
C HIS A 76 4.78 11.31 -0.96
N LEU A 77 5.54 10.66 -1.85
CA LEU A 77 5.93 9.25 -1.70
C LEU A 77 6.81 9.03 -0.46
N GLY A 78 7.49 10.07 0.05
CA GLY A 78 8.26 9.97 1.30
C GLY A 78 7.45 9.43 2.48
N ARG A 79 6.16 9.76 2.56
CA ARG A 79 5.28 9.30 3.65
C ARG A 79 5.13 7.78 3.74
N THR A 80 5.19 7.07 2.61
CA THR A 80 5.17 5.59 2.70
C THR A 80 6.49 5.04 3.20
N VAL A 81 7.60 5.74 2.94
CA VAL A 81 8.92 5.33 3.42
C VAL A 81 8.97 5.49 4.93
N ASP A 82 8.49 6.62 5.46
CA ASP A 82 8.35 6.86 6.90
C ASP A 82 7.53 5.75 7.57
N GLY A 83 6.38 5.41 6.98
CA GLY A 83 5.53 4.34 7.50
C GLY A 83 6.21 2.96 7.53
N TRP A 84 6.99 2.62 6.49
CA TRP A 84 7.78 1.38 6.47
C TRP A 84 8.94 1.43 7.47
N GLU A 85 9.60 2.58 7.63
CA GLU A 85 10.69 2.78 8.60
C GLU A 85 10.22 2.64 10.04
N GLY A 86 9.02 3.13 10.36
CA GLY A 86 8.42 2.98 11.68
C GLY A 86 8.31 1.51 12.14
N LEU A 87 8.12 0.57 11.21
CA LEU A 87 8.07 -0.87 11.50
C LEU A 87 9.42 -1.48 11.90
N LEU A 88 10.54 -0.75 11.78
CA LEU A 88 11.85 -1.15 12.31
C LEU A 88 12.03 -0.83 13.80
N SER A 89 11.07 -0.11 14.41
CA SER A 89 11.13 0.24 15.83
C SER A 89 11.09 -0.99 16.74
N GLU A 90 11.50 -0.81 17.99
CA GLU A 90 11.52 -1.88 18.98
C GLU A 90 10.10 -2.42 19.29
N ASP A 91 10.01 -3.73 19.53
CA ASP A 91 8.78 -4.40 19.95
C ASP A 91 8.37 -3.93 21.37
N PRO A 92 7.06 -3.78 21.66
CA PRO A 92 5.92 -4.12 20.82
C PRO A 92 5.52 -3.00 19.84
N LEU A 93 4.89 -3.39 18.72
CA LEU A 93 4.36 -2.45 17.74
C LEU A 93 3.34 -1.44 18.34
N ALA A 94 3.69 -0.15 18.31
CA ALA A 94 2.86 0.92 18.88
C ALA A 94 1.79 1.44 17.90
N ALA A 95 0.65 1.91 18.45
CA ALA A 95 -0.48 2.44 17.67
C ALA A 95 -0.14 3.60 16.71
N PRO A 96 0.72 4.58 17.08
CA PRO A 96 1.13 5.64 16.15
C PRO A 96 1.86 5.09 14.91
N VAL A 97 2.72 4.09 15.10
CA VAL A 97 3.47 3.43 14.01
C VAL A 97 2.50 2.73 13.04
N VAL A 98 1.50 2.02 13.58
CA VAL A 98 0.44 1.41 12.75
C VAL A 98 -0.26 2.48 11.91
N THR A 99 -0.61 3.60 12.53
CA THR A 99 -1.33 4.68 11.87
C THR A 99 -0.50 5.28 10.75
N GLU A 100 0.78 5.60 11.01
CA GLU A 100 1.71 6.14 10.01
C GLU A 100 1.92 5.18 8.83
N PHE A 101 2.11 3.89 9.10
CA PHE A 101 2.21 2.86 8.06
C PHE A 101 0.97 2.82 7.16
N VAL A 102 -0.22 2.82 7.78
CA VAL A 102 -1.50 2.75 7.08
C VAL A 102 -1.76 4.01 6.25
N GLU A 103 -1.53 5.18 6.83
CA GLU A 103 -1.72 6.47 6.16
C GLU A 103 -0.71 6.69 5.03
N GLY A 104 0.56 6.33 5.24
CA GLY A 104 1.59 6.41 4.21
C GLY A 104 1.20 5.61 2.96
N ARG A 105 0.72 4.37 3.15
CA ARG A 105 0.22 3.55 2.03
C ARG A 105 -1.07 4.07 1.43
N ALA A 106 -1.97 4.65 2.23
CA ALA A 106 -3.18 5.27 1.71
C ALA A 106 -2.86 6.48 0.82
N GLN A 107 -1.88 7.29 1.21
CA GLN A 107 -1.40 8.44 0.44
C GLN A 107 -0.82 8.03 -0.91
N VAL A 108 0.01 6.97 -0.96
CA VAL A 108 0.60 6.50 -2.23
C VAL A 108 -0.48 6.06 -3.22
N TRP A 109 -1.55 5.43 -2.75
CA TRP A 109 -2.69 5.09 -3.61
C TRP A 109 -3.46 6.31 -4.12
N ALA A 110 -3.59 7.36 -3.31
CA ALA A 110 -4.15 8.62 -3.76
C ALA A 110 -3.31 9.28 -4.85
N LEU A 111 -1.98 9.31 -4.70
CA LEU A 111 -1.05 9.81 -5.71
C LEU A 111 -1.13 9.00 -7.01
N ALA A 112 -1.21 7.67 -6.91
CA ALA A 112 -1.41 6.84 -8.09
C ALA A 112 -2.74 7.11 -8.79
N SER A 113 -3.81 7.37 -8.04
CA SER A 113 -5.11 7.77 -8.61
C SER A 113 -5.04 9.09 -9.36
N GLU A 114 -4.30 10.06 -8.82
CA GLU A 114 -4.02 11.35 -9.47
C GLU A 114 -3.20 11.15 -10.76
N ALA A 115 -2.08 10.42 -10.68
CA ALA A 115 -1.22 10.13 -11.82
C ALA A 115 -1.92 9.36 -12.95
N ILE A 116 -2.94 8.57 -12.62
CA ILE A 116 -3.78 7.85 -13.60
C ILE A 116 -4.85 8.77 -14.22
N GLY A 117 -5.18 9.89 -13.59
CA GLY A 117 -6.33 10.72 -13.96
C GLY A 117 -7.65 9.98 -13.71
N ALA A 118 -7.75 9.22 -12.61
CA ALA A 118 -8.87 8.30 -12.38
C ALA A 118 -10.23 8.99 -12.13
N GLY A 119 -10.24 10.31 -11.91
CA GLY A 119 -11.46 11.11 -11.76
C GLY A 119 -12.30 10.76 -10.51
N THR A 120 -11.67 10.22 -9.47
CA THR A 120 -12.31 9.89 -8.19
C THR A 120 -11.75 10.75 -7.06
N GLU A 121 -12.56 11.00 -6.04
CA GLU A 121 -12.13 11.69 -4.83
C GLU A 121 -11.00 10.93 -4.12
N SER A 122 -9.96 11.66 -3.73
CA SER A 122 -8.80 11.13 -3.00
C SER A 122 -9.21 10.45 -1.69
N SER A 123 -10.18 11.00 -0.97
CA SER A 123 -10.70 10.43 0.29
C SER A 123 -11.23 8.99 0.14
N LYS A 124 -11.94 8.71 -0.96
CA LYS A 124 -12.45 7.35 -1.27
C LYS A 124 -11.31 6.37 -1.51
N VAL A 125 -10.31 6.80 -2.27
CA VAL A 125 -9.13 5.97 -2.57
C VAL A 125 -8.37 5.67 -1.29
N GLN A 126 -8.13 6.68 -0.46
CA GLN A 126 -7.47 6.51 0.84
C GLN A 126 -8.25 5.58 1.76
N GLN A 127 -9.58 5.72 1.87
CA GLN A 127 -10.40 4.81 2.68
C GLN A 127 -10.23 3.35 2.24
N ALA A 128 -10.33 3.07 0.94
CA ALA A 128 -10.15 1.73 0.40
C ALA A 128 -8.72 1.19 0.66
N ALA A 129 -7.72 2.06 0.51
CA ALA A 129 -6.33 1.72 0.76
C ALA A 129 -6.06 1.42 2.24
N ARG A 130 -6.65 2.17 3.18
CA ARG A 130 -6.58 1.89 4.63
C ARG A 130 -7.16 0.52 4.98
N GLN A 131 -8.34 0.19 4.42
CA GLN A 131 -9.00 -1.12 4.64
C GLN A 131 -8.11 -2.29 4.22
N TRP A 132 -7.35 -2.10 3.15
CA TRP A 132 -6.37 -3.07 2.70
C TRP A 132 -5.10 -3.05 3.56
N ALA A 133 -4.54 -1.88 3.85
CA ALA A 133 -3.26 -1.74 4.52
C ALA A 133 -3.25 -2.35 5.92
N VAL A 134 -4.33 -2.17 6.68
CA VAL A 134 -4.44 -2.78 8.01
C VAL A 134 -4.55 -4.30 7.91
N ALA A 135 -5.39 -4.81 7.00
CA ALA A 135 -5.56 -6.25 6.82
C ALA A 135 -4.25 -6.93 6.40
N ASP A 136 -3.48 -6.25 5.56
CA ASP A 136 -2.18 -6.69 5.08
C ASP A 136 -1.14 -6.68 6.21
N LEU A 137 -1.08 -5.62 7.02
CA LEU A 137 -0.22 -5.55 8.21
C LEU A 137 -0.57 -6.66 9.21
N ALA A 138 -1.82 -6.75 9.64
CA ALA A 138 -2.29 -7.76 10.59
C ALA A 138 -2.06 -9.20 10.09
N GLY A 139 -2.11 -9.42 8.78
CA GLY A 139 -1.82 -10.71 8.17
C GLY A 139 -0.33 -11.10 8.20
N ASN A 140 0.58 -10.14 8.31
CA ASN A 140 2.03 -10.36 8.36
C ASN A 140 2.61 -10.33 9.78
N LEU A 141 1.88 -9.76 10.75
CA LEU A 141 2.24 -9.84 12.17
C LEU A 141 2.15 -11.30 12.66
N HIS A 142 3.01 -11.66 13.61
CA HIS A 142 3.04 -13.01 14.19
C HIS A 142 2.45 -13.02 15.59
N ASP A 143 2.78 -12.02 16.40
CA ASP A 143 2.24 -11.84 17.73
C ASP A 143 0.74 -11.47 17.71
N ALA A 144 -0.03 -12.08 18.61
CA ALA A 144 -1.48 -11.88 18.66
C ALA A 144 -1.87 -10.52 19.28
N SER A 145 -1.06 -10.00 20.21
CA SER A 145 -1.30 -8.70 20.82
C SER A 145 -1.03 -7.56 19.85
N GLU A 146 0.01 -7.66 19.01
CA GLU A 146 0.30 -6.69 17.96
C GLU A 146 -0.77 -6.69 16.86
N LYS A 147 -1.28 -7.87 16.48
CA LYS A 147 -2.44 -7.97 15.57
C LYS A 147 -3.65 -7.23 16.13
N ALA A 148 -3.94 -7.47 17.41
CA ALA A 148 -5.05 -6.80 18.08
C ALA A 148 -4.82 -5.29 18.16
N GLU A 149 -3.60 -4.82 18.41
CA GLU A 149 -3.24 -3.40 18.40
C GLU A 149 -3.44 -2.78 17.02
N ALA A 150 -2.97 -3.43 15.95
CA ALA A 150 -3.11 -2.93 14.60
C ALA A 150 -4.58 -2.76 14.20
N ILE A 151 -5.43 -3.72 14.56
CA ILE A 151 -6.89 -3.65 14.33
C ILE A 151 -7.53 -2.57 15.21
N ARG A 152 -7.06 -2.40 16.46
CA ARG A 152 -7.61 -1.40 17.39
C ARG A 152 -7.26 0.03 17.01
N SER A 153 -6.05 0.25 16.50
CA SER A 153 -5.53 1.55 16.08
C SER A 153 -6.35 2.20 14.97
N ILE A 154 -7.10 1.38 14.22
CA ILE A 154 -7.99 1.82 13.12
C ILE A 154 -9.46 1.50 13.41
N ARG A 155 -9.87 1.42 14.68
CA ARG A 155 -11.26 1.08 15.07
C ARG A 155 -12.34 1.97 14.44
N ASP A 156 -11.98 3.22 14.13
CA ASP A 156 -12.90 4.21 13.53
C ASP A 156 -12.90 4.16 11.99
N LEU A 157 -12.13 3.24 11.40
CA LEU A 157 -12.11 3.04 9.95
C LEU A 157 -13.43 2.40 9.49
N SER A 158 -14.19 3.13 8.66
CA SER A 158 -15.36 2.55 7.99
C SER A 158 -14.95 1.37 7.11
N LEU A 159 -15.59 0.21 7.33
CA LEU A 159 -15.46 -1.01 6.54
C LEU A 159 -16.56 -1.15 5.47
N ASP A 160 -17.18 -0.03 5.09
CA ASP A 160 -18.16 -0.01 4.02
C ASP A 160 -17.50 -0.23 2.65
N PRO A 161 -18.21 -0.85 1.69
CA PRO A 161 -17.70 -0.97 0.33
C PRO A 161 -17.44 0.40 -0.29
N VAL A 162 -16.24 0.60 -0.82
CA VAL A 162 -15.89 1.77 -1.62
C VAL A 162 -15.93 1.40 -3.10
N VAL A 163 -16.75 2.11 -3.88
CA VAL A 163 -16.83 1.92 -5.33
C VAL A 163 -15.63 2.59 -5.99
N MET A 164 -14.96 1.87 -6.89
CA MET A 164 -13.78 2.36 -7.60
C MET A 164 -14.01 2.44 -9.11
N PRO A 165 -13.45 3.46 -9.78
CA PRO A 165 -13.45 3.51 -11.23
C PRO A 165 -12.64 2.36 -11.82
N ARG A 166 -12.88 2.06 -13.10
CA ARG A 166 -12.21 0.95 -13.81
C ARG A 166 -10.68 1.04 -13.73
N ALA A 167 -10.14 2.25 -13.74
CA ALA A 167 -8.70 2.51 -13.67
C ALA A 167 -8.06 2.07 -12.34
N LEU A 168 -8.86 1.98 -11.27
CA LEU A 168 -8.44 1.60 -9.91
C LEU A 168 -9.00 0.25 -9.46
N ARG A 169 -9.39 -0.63 -10.40
CA ARG A 169 -9.81 -2.01 -10.08
C ARG A 169 -8.83 -2.78 -9.20
N PRO A 170 -7.49 -2.66 -9.34
CA PRO A 170 -6.56 -3.27 -8.41
C PRO A 170 -6.83 -2.87 -6.95
N MET A 171 -7.10 -1.59 -6.69
CA MET A 171 -7.47 -1.09 -5.35
C MET A 171 -8.81 -1.67 -4.90
N ALA A 172 -9.81 -1.73 -5.78
CA ALA A 172 -11.12 -2.33 -5.46
C ALA A 172 -10.97 -3.78 -4.95
N VAL A 173 -10.16 -4.57 -5.64
CA VAL A 173 -9.88 -5.98 -5.30
C VAL A 173 -9.17 -6.07 -3.94
N LEU A 174 -8.12 -5.28 -3.73
CA LEU A 174 -7.36 -5.27 -2.47
C LEU A 174 -8.23 -4.82 -1.30
N ALA A 175 -9.02 -3.76 -1.46
CA ALA A 175 -9.93 -3.27 -0.43
C ALA A 175 -11.01 -4.31 -0.08
N ALA A 176 -11.58 -4.99 -1.07
CA ALA A 176 -12.56 -6.04 -0.80
C ALA A 176 -11.95 -7.23 -0.05
N MET A 177 -10.72 -7.64 -0.38
CA MET A 177 -10.00 -8.67 0.36
C MET A 177 -9.69 -8.21 1.80
N GLY A 178 -9.21 -6.98 1.97
CA GLY A 178 -8.90 -6.41 3.28
C GLY A 178 -10.12 -6.33 4.18
N ARG A 179 -11.22 -5.75 3.69
CA ARG A 179 -12.51 -5.73 4.43
C ARG A 179 -12.98 -7.12 4.83
N ARG A 180 -12.90 -8.11 3.92
CA ARG A 180 -13.29 -9.50 4.23
C ARG A 180 -12.40 -10.08 5.32
N SER A 181 -11.09 -9.83 5.26
CA SER A 181 -10.12 -10.29 6.24
C SER A 181 -10.41 -9.70 7.62
N LEU A 182 -10.59 -8.39 7.71
CA LEU A 182 -10.93 -7.68 8.95
C LEU A 182 -12.28 -8.14 9.54
N LYS A 183 -13.32 -8.30 8.71
CA LYS A 183 -14.65 -8.75 9.18
C LYS A 183 -14.68 -10.20 9.66
N ARG A 184 -13.73 -11.03 9.24
CA ARG A 184 -13.71 -12.47 9.54
C ARG A 184 -12.54 -12.89 10.42
N GLU A 185 -11.66 -11.95 10.77
CA GLU A 185 -10.39 -12.19 11.47
C GLU A 185 -9.59 -13.32 10.82
N ARG A 186 -9.53 -13.32 9.49
CA ARG A 186 -8.84 -14.36 8.71
C ARG A 186 -7.81 -13.74 7.77
N PRO A 187 -6.73 -14.45 7.42
CA PRO A 187 -5.77 -14.00 6.41
C PRO A 187 -6.46 -13.54 5.11
N MET A 188 -5.90 -12.52 4.46
CA MET A 188 -6.43 -12.00 3.19
C MET A 188 -6.56 -13.09 2.12
N MET A 189 -5.61 -14.02 2.07
CA MET A 189 -5.65 -15.20 1.21
C MET A 189 -5.91 -16.45 2.05
N ASP A 190 -7.19 -16.81 2.16
CA ASP A 190 -7.64 -18.00 2.88
C ASP A 190 -8.52 -18.85 1.96
N GLY A 191 -7.88 -19.81 1.26
CA GLY A 191 -8.52 -20.82 0.41
C GLY A 191 -9.20 -20.33 -0.89
N GLY A 192 -9.76 -21.27 -1.67
CA GLY A 192 -10.32 -21.01 -3.01
C GLY A 192 -11.51 -20.02 -3.06
N ARG A 193 -12.23 -19.83 -1.96
CA ARG A 193 -13.31 -18.83 -1.84
C ARG A 193 -12.79 -17.39 -1.74
N ALA A 194 -11.58 -17.18 -1.23
CA ALA A 194 -10.94 -15.85 -1.24
C ALA A 194 -10.57 -15.43 -2.67
N LEU A 195 -10.01 -16.38 -3.43
CA LEU A 195 -9.69 -16.20 -4.85
C LEU A 195 -10.94 -15.90 -5.69
N PHE A 196 -12.04 -16.66 -5.51
CA PHE A 196 -13.30 -16.43 -6.25
C PHE A 196 -13.90 -15.04 -6.01
N ASN A 197 -13.86 -14.53 -4.77
CA ASN A 197 -14.35 -13.19 -4.46
C ASN A 197 -13.45 -12.08 -5.02
N ALA A 198 -12.13 -12.25 -4.97
CA ALA A 198 -11.19 -11.33 -5.62
C ALA A 198 -11.43 -11.24 -7.13
N MET A 199 -11.75 -12.38 -7.78
CA MET A 199 -12.13 -12.40 -9.19
C MET A 199 -13.44 -11.67 -9.46
N ARG A 200 -14.47 -11.90 -8.64
CA ARG A 200 -15.77 -11.23 -8.79
C ARG A 200 -15.65 -9.71 -8.68
N VAL A 201 -14.89 -9.22 -7.70
CA VAL A 201 -14.66 -7.78 -7.49
C VAL A 201 -13.81 -7.19 -8.63
N GLY A 202 -12.80 -7.91 -9.11
CA GLY A 202 -11.99 -7.45 -10.24
C GLY A 202 -12.77 -7.31 -11.55
N ILE A 203 -13.79 -8.15 -11.74
CA ILE A 203 -14.69 -8.09 -12.90
C ILE A 203 -15.75 -6.98 -12.72
N LEU A 204 -16.36 -6.86 -11.54
CA LEU A 204 -17.53 -6.01 -11.29
C LEU A 204 -17.23 -4.63 -10.71
N GLY A 205 -16.04 -4.41 -10.15
CA GLY A 205 -15.64 -3.16 -9.49
C GLY A 205 -16.29 -2.90 -8.12
N ARG A 206 -16.97 -3.89 -7.52
CA ARG A 206 -17.66 -3.82 -6.23
C ARG A 206 -17.78 -5.18 -5.55
#